data_AF-A0A529HX28-F1
#
_entry.id   AF-A0A529HX28-F1
#
_cell.length_a   1.000
_cell.length_b   1.000
_cell.length_c   1.000
_cell.angle_alpha   90.00
_cell.angle_beta   90.00
_cell.angle_gamma   90.00
#
_symmetry.space_group_name_H-M   'P 1'
#
loop_
_entity.id
_entity.type
_entity.pdbx_description
1 polymer ?
#
loop_
_entity_poly.entity_id
_entity_poly.type
_entity_poly.pdbx_seq_one_letter_code
_entity_poly.pdbx_strand_id
1 'polypeptide(L)'
;LLQSLREQGVDLPYGCKYGGCISCAAKMISGKVDQKAQVALNNRQIANGYIILCVARPLSDCTLEVGVESHDRLYRNPFLDPLAAHELKADIATPLDDKK
;
A
#
# COMPACT_ATOMS: atom_id res chain seq x y z
N LEU A 1 1.10 4.42 12.44
CA LEU A 1 2.31 3.57 12.53
C LEU A 1 3.60 4.37 12.31
N LEU A 2 3.65 5.20 11.27
CA LEU A 2 4.84 6.00 10.94
C LEU A 2 5.40 6.81 12.11
N GLN A 3 4.54 7.52 12.85
CA GLN A 3 4.98 8.35 13.97
C GLN A 3 5.65 7.51 15.08
N SER A 4 5.02 6.41 15.49
CA SER A 4 5.56 5.51 16.52
C SER A 4 6.92 4.92 16.14
N LEU A 5 7.12 4.57 14.86
CA LEU A 5 8.42 4.09 14.36
C LEU A 5 9.50 5.17 14.43
N ARG A 6 9.15 6.41 14.07
CA ARG A 6 10.09 7.56 14.13
C ARG A 6 10.46 7.94 15.56
N GLU A 7 9.51 7.87 16.48
CA GLU A 7 9.76 8.07 17.92
C GLU A 7 10.72 7.02 18.49
N GLN A 8 10.78 5.83 17.89
CA GLN A 8 11.74 4.77 18.21
C GLN A 8 13.07 4.89 17.43
N GLY A 9 13.26 5.96 16.65
CA GLY A 9 14.48 6.20 15.88
C GLY A 9 14.53 5.52 14.50
N VAL A 10 13.44 4.89 14.06
CA VAL A 10 13.34 4.33 12.70
C VAL A 10 12.95 5.44 11.73
N ASP A 11 13.93 6.04 11.07
CA ASP A 11 13.69 7.11 10.11
C ASP A 11 13.27 6.55 8.75
N LEU A 12 11.98 6.65 8.46
CA LEU A 12 11.39 6.17 7.20
C LEU A 12 11.00 7.35 6.31
N PRO A 13 11.18 7.22 4.98
CA PRO A 13 10.76 8.26 4.04
C PRO A 13 9.25 8.50 4.13
N TYR A 14 8.85 9.77 4.11
CA TYR A 14 7.46 10.18 3.99
C TYR A 14 7.36 11.50 3.23
N GLY A 15 6.21 11.74 2.61
CA GLY A 15 5.92 12.98 1.88
C GLY A 15 4.59 13.58 2.32
N CYS A 16 3.50 13.09 1.72
CA CYS A 16 2.19 13.74 1.82
C CYS A 16 1.50 13.66 3.19
N LYS A 17 1.78 12.63 4.00
CA LYS A 17 1.15 12.32 5.30
C LYS A 17 -0.39 12.14 5.33
N TYR A 18 -1.09 12.26 4.21
CA TYR A 18 -2.54 11.99 4.12
C TYR A 18 -2.89 10.70 3.38
N GLY A 19 -1.88 9.90 3.01
CA GLY A 19 -2.10 8.60 2.36
C GLY A 19 -2.25 8.62 0.83
N GLY A 20 -1.91 9.73 0.17
CA GLY A 20 -1.97 9.87 -1.30
C GLY A 20 -0.67 9.61 -2.07
N CYS A 21 0.45 9.37 -1.38
CA CYS A 21 1.71 8.95 -2.00
C CYS A 21 2.18 7.61 -1.42
N ILE A 22 3.14 6.97 -2.09
CA ILE A 22 3.73 5.70 -1.65
C ILE A 22 5.07 5.85 -0.90
N SER A 23 5.50 7.08 -0.57
CA SER A 23 6.81 7.31 0.07
C SER A 23 6.98 6.55 1.39
N CYS A 24 5.93 6.49 2.22
CA CYS A 24 5.93 5.74 3.48
C CYS A 24 5.31 4.35 3.35
N ALA A 25 5.40 3.74 2.16
CA ALA A 25 4.91 2.38 1.95
C ALA A 25 5.84 1.36 2.61
N ALA A 26 5.25 0.36 3.24
CA ALA A 26 5.91 -0.80 3.82
C ALA A 26 5.17 -2.08 3.44
N LYS A 27 5.80 -3.23 3.59
CA LYS A 27 5.20 -4.53 3.30
C LYS A 27 4.87 -5.25 4.59
N MET A 28 3.65 -5.77 4.70
CA MET A 28 3.17 -6.51 5.86
C MET A 28 3.67 -7.94 5.80
N ILE A 29 4.43 -8.34 6.83
CA ILE A 29 4.88 -9.73 7.01
C ILE A 29 3.85 -10.50 7.84
N SER A 30 3.34 -9.88 8.91
CA SER A 30 2.30 -10.46 9.77
C SER A 30 1.51 -9.36 10.48
N GLY A 31 0.31 -9.71 10.94
CA GLY A 31 -0.59 -8.81 11.66
C GLY A 31 -1.71 -8.24 10.80
N LYS A 32 -2.43 -7.26 11.35
CA LYS A 32 -3.56 -6.59 10.71
C LYS A 32 -3.51 -5.09 10.98
N VAL A 33 -3.85 -4.30 9.97
CA VAL A 33 -4.01 -2.85 10.09
C VAL A 33 -5.33 -2.39 9.46
N ASP A 34 -5.91 -1.33 9.99
CA ASP A 34 -6.88 -0.51 9.28
C ASP A 34 -6.12 0.59 8.52
N GLN A 35 -6.27 0.62 7.20
CA GLN A 35 -5.73 1.67 6.35
C GLN A 35 -6.77 2.24 5.39
N LYS A 36 -8.07 2.22 5.73
CA LYS A 36 -9.15 2.71 4.85
C LYS A 36 -8.99 4.16 4.38
N ALA A 37 -8.26 4.99 5.13
CA ALA A 37 -7.97 6.38 4.77
C ALA A 37 -6.93 6.52 3.65
N GLN A 38 -6.24 5.45 3.26
CA GLN A 38 -5.23 5.50 2.19
C GLN A 38 -5.90 5.61 0.82
N VAL A 39 -5.29 6.37 -0.08
CA VAL A 39 -5.72 6.50 -1.49
C VAL A 39 -4.59 6.25 -2.49
N ALA A 40 -3.40 5.88 -2.05
CA ALA A 40 -2.25 5.66 -2.93
C ALA A 40 -2.23 4.27 -3.59
N LEU A 41 -2.64 3.23 -2.86
CA LEU A 41 -2.51 1.84 -3.27
C LEU A 41 -3.72 1.37 -4.07
N ASN A 42 -3.45 0.62 -5.13
CA ASN A 42 -4.45 -0.16 -5.86
C ASN A 42 -4.65 -1.56 -5.24
N ASN A 43 -5.62 -2.31 -5.75
CA ASN A 43 -5.99 -3.62 -5.18
C ASN A 43 -4.84 -4.62 -5.27
N ARG A 44 -4.06 -4.60 -6.36
CA ARG A 44 -2.88 -5.46 -6.50
C ARG A 44 -1.84 -5.20 -5.41
N GLN A 45 -1.54 -3.94 -5.14
CA GLN A 45 -0.56 -3.58 -4.12
C GLN A 45 -1.05 -3.98 -2.72
N ILE A 46 -2.34 -3.75 -2.42
CA ILE A 46 -2.94 -4.19 -1.16
C ILE A 46 -2.87 -5.73 -1.03
N ALA A 47 -3.20 -6.46 -2.09
CA ALA A 47 -3.13 -7.92 -2.13
C ALA A 47 -1.70 -8.45 -1.96
N ASN A 48 -0.69 -7.70 -2.43
CA ASN A 48 0.73 -7.98 -2.19
C ASN A 48 1.22 -7.61 -0.79
N GLY A 49 0.31 -7.19 0.11
CA GLY A 49 0.62 -6.89 1.52
C GLY A 49 1.16 -5.48 1.75
N TYR A 50 1.05 -4.56 0.79
CA TYR A 50 1.52 -3.19 0.99
C TYR A 50 0.59 -2.37 1.86
N ILE A 51 1.20 -1.56 2.72
CA ILE A 51 0.50 -0.63 3.62
C ILE A 51 1.09 0.77 3.59
N ILE A 52 0.27 1.79 3.91
CA ILE A 52 0.70 3.19 4.00
C ILE A 52 0.82 3.64 5.47
N LEU A 53 2.05 3.68 5.99
CA LEU A 53 2.32 3.83 7.42
C LEU A 53 1.78 5.12 8.08
N CYS A 54 1.66 6.21 7.30
CA CYS A 54 1.21 7.50 7.82
C CYS A 54 -0.28 7.50 8.21
N VAL A 55 -1.10 6.69 7.54
CA VAL A 55 -2.55 6.59 7.80
C VAL A 55 -2.98 5.23 8.34
N ALA A 56 -2.10 4.21 8.30
CA ALA A 56 -2.38 2.89 8.86
C ALA A 56 -2.39 2.88 10.39
N ARG A 57 -3.40 2.21 10.95
CA ARG A 57 -3.60 1.95 12.39
C ARG A 57 -3.52 0.44 12.65
N PRO A 58 -2.67 -0.03 13.58
CA PRO A 58 -2.58 -1.45 13.89
C PRO A 58 -3.86 -1.93 14.59
N LEU A 59 -4.32 -3.12 14.21
CA LEU A 59 -5.43 -3.85 14.84
C LEU A 59 -4.94 -5.08 15.63
N SER A 60 -3.69 -5.46 15.43
CA SER A 60 -2.97 -6.52 16.16
C SER A 60 -1.48 -6.20 16.20
N ASP A 61 -0.70 -7.06 16.85
CA ASP A 61 0.75 -7.06 16.68
C ASP A 61 1.10 -7.22 15.20
N CYS A 62 2.05 -6.42 14.73
CA CYS A 62 2.41 -6.32 13.32
C CYS A 62 3.92 -6.48 13.15
N THR A 63 4.33 -7.28 12.15
CA THR A 63 5.70 -7.31 11.64
C THR A 63 5.70 -6.77 10.22
N LEU A 64 6.59 -5.82 9.95
CA LEU A 64 6.64 -5.08 8.69
C LEU A 64 8.06 -5.11 8.13
N GLU A 65 8.16 -5.23 6.82
CA GLU A 65 9.39 -5.01 6.08
C GLU A 65 9.40 -3.58 5.52
N VAL A 66 10.53 -2.90 5.68
CA VAL A 66 10.74 -1.49 5.31
C VAL A 66 12.01 -1.36 4.48
N GLY A 67 12.18 -0.20 3.83
CA GLY A 67 13.32 0.07 2.97
C GLY A 67 13.10 -0.38 1.52
N VAL A 68 14.13 -0.23 0.69
CA VAL A 68 14.06 -0.47 -0.76
C VAL A 68 13.69 -1.92 -1.07
N GLU A 69 14.20 -2.87 -0.28
CA GLU A 69 13.92 -4.30 -0.44
C GLU A 69 12.43 -4.64 -0.28
N SER A 70 11.69 -3.85 0.52
CA SER A 70 10.25 -4.05 0.66
C SER A 70 9.48 -3.71 -0.63
N HIS A 71 10.04 -2.91 -1.54
CA HIS A 71 9.37 -2.38 -2.73
C HIS A 71 9.49 -3.27 -3.98
N ASP A 72 9.79 -4.56 -3.80
CA ASP A 72 9.94 -5.57 -4.86
C ASP A 72 8.76 -5.64 -5.86
N ARG A 73 7.52 -5.44 -5.37
CA ARG A 73 6.27 -5.52 -6.17
C ARG A 73 5.42 -4.27 -6.06
N LEU A 74 5.94 -3.22 -5.43
CA LEU A 74 5.19 -1.98 -5.19
C LEU A 74 4.96 -1.24 -6.50
N TYR A 75 6.01 -1.13 -7.34
CA TYR A 75 5.94 -0.49 -8.64
C TYR A 75 5.98 -1.52 -9.76
N ARG A 76 5.09 -1.36 -10.76
CA ARG A 76 5.09 -2.12 -12.02
C ARG A 76 4.89 -1.09 -13.12
N ASN A 77 5.67 -1.18 -14.19
CA ASN A 77 5.52 -0.29 -15.33
C ASN A 77 4.22 -0.63 -16.09
N PRO A 78 3.19 0.25 -16.07
CA PRO A 78 1.90 -0.04 -16.69
C PRO A 78 1.95 0.00 -18.23
N PHE A 79 2.99 0.59 -18.82
CA PHE A 79 3.15 0.63 -20.28
C PHE A 79 3.67 -0.70 -20.85
N LEU A 80 4.37 -1.48 -20.03
CA LEU A 80 4.86 -2.81 -20.41
C LEU A 80 3.88 -3.91 -20.02
N ASP A 81 3.17 -3.72 -18.91
CA ASP A 81 2.31 -4.75 -18.34
C ASP A 81 1.07 -4.12 -17.67
N PRO A 82 0.03 -3.84 -18.47
CA PRO A 82 -1.18 -3.14 -18.03
C PRO A 82 -1.89 -3.83 -16.86
N LEU A 83 -2.58 -3.05 -16.04
CA LEU A 83 -3.41 -3.58 -14.95
C LEU A 83 -4.70 -4.19 -15.50
N ALA A 84 -5.08 -5.36 -14.99
CA ALA A 84 -6.40 -5.92 -15.22
C ALA A 84 -7.49 -5.17 -14.43
N ALA A 85 -8.75 -5.27 -14.85
CA ALA A 85 -9.86 -4.54 -14.23
C ALA A 85 -9.97 -4.78 -12.71
N HIS A 86 -9.76 -6.01 -12.25
CA HIS A 86 -9.82 -6.37 -10.81
C HIS A 86 -8.66 -5.79 -9.98
N GLU A 87 -7.54 -5.43 -10.62
CA GLU A 87 -6.37 -4.83 -9.97
C GLU A 87 -6.53 -3.32 -9.78
N LEU A 88 -7.38 -2.70 -10.60
CA LEU A 88 -7.77 -1.30 -10.48
C LEU A 88 -8.70 -1.11 -9.27
N LYS A 89 -8.77 0.13 -8.78
CA LYS A 89 -9.74 0.48 -7.75
C LYS A 89 -11.16 0.44 -8.30
N ALA A 90 -12.13 0.19 -7.42
CA ALA A 90 -13.53 0.02 -7.79
C ALA A 90 -14.15 1.24 -8.50
N ASP A 91 -13.68 2.45 -8.20
CA ASP A 91 -14.12 3.71 -8.81
C ASP A 91 -13.52 3.97 -10.21
N ILE A 92 -12.51 3.20 -10.61
CA ILE A 92 -11.78 3.35 -11.89
C ILE A 92 -12.01 2.14 -12.81
N ALA A 93 -12.18 0.94 -12.24
CA ALA A 93 -12.35 -0.29 -12.99
C ALA A 93 -13.61 -0.22 -13.88
N THR A 94 -13.43 -0.40 -15.20
CA THR A 94 -14.57 -0.65 -16.08
C THR A 94 -15.19 -1.99 -15.68
N PRO A 95 -16.51 -2.05 -15.40
CA PRO A 95 -17.19 -3.32 -15.19
C PRO A 95 -16.90 -4.23 -16.39
N LEU A 96 -16.50 -5.48 -16.12
CA LEU A 96 -16.54 -6.49 -17.15
C LEU A 96 -18.01 -6.72 -17.44
N ASP A 97 -18.56 -6.05 -18.46
CA ASP A 97 -19.82 -6.48 -19.04
C ASP A 97 -19.61 -7.93 -19.46
N ASP A 98 -20.37 -8.83 -18.84
CA ASP A 98 -20.42 -10.24 -19.20
C ASP A 98 -20.64 -10.30 -20.71
N LYS A 99 -19.57 -10.56 -21.47
CA LYS A 99 -19.65 -10.84 -22.90
C LYS A 99 -20.47 -12.10 -23.04
N LYS A 100 -21.76 -11.90 -23.27
CA LYS A 100 -22.73 -12.92 -23.67
C LYS A 100 -22.51 -13.33 -25.12
#